data_AF-A0A3D5US67-F1
#
_entry.id   AF-A0A3D5US67-F1
#
_cell.length_a   1.000
_cell.length_b   1.000
_cell.length_c   1.000
_cell.angle_alpha   90.00
_cell.angle_beta   90.00
_cell.angle_gamma   90.00
#
_symmetry.space_group_name_H-M   'P 1'
#
loop_
_entity.id
_entity.type
_entity.pdbx_description
1 polymer ?
#
loop_
_entity_poly.entity_id
_entity_poly.type
_entity_poly.pdbx_seq_one_letter_code
_entity_poly.pdbx_strand_id
1 'polypeptide(L)'
;NENVWLAAKGGGIGSYWGNLRSIGETVGGNGKTSGIIPFIRVMDSLTLAISQGSLRRGSAAVYLPIDHPEVEEFMEMRRPTGGDPNRKALNLHHGILISDAFMRAVEADAEWALLSPKDKAVQKTVSARSLWIRLLTSRIETGEPYIIYKDTVNNARPEHHKLAGLEVKTSNLCAEITLPTGKDHLGQERTAVCCLSSLNLETYN
;
A
#
# COMPACT_ATOMS: atom_id res chain seq x y z
N ASN A 1 -17.26 -6.17 -8.24
CA ASN A 1 -15.83 -6.01 -7.87
C ASN A 1 -15.35 -4.71 -8.51
N GLU A 2 -15.27 -3.63 -7.72
CA GLU A 2 -15.03 -2.26 -8.21
C GLU A 2 -13.68 -2.10 -8.91
N ASN A 3 -12.61 -2.69 -8.35
CA ASN A 3 -11.27 -2.64 -8.94
C ASN A 3 -11.25 -3.22 -10.37
N VAL A 4 -11.95 -4.34 -10.60
CA VAL A 4 -12.01 -4.95 -11.94
C VAL A 4 -12.73 -4.02 -12.92
N TRP A 5 -13.81 -3.39 -12.49
CA TRP A 5 -14.58 -2.47 -13.33
C TRP A 5 -13.78 -1.21 -13.69
N LEU A 6 -13.11 -0.58 -12.71
CA LEU A 6 -12.26 0.59 -12.92
C LEU A 6 -11.08 0.29 -13.85
N ALA A 7 -10.39 -0.83 -13.61
CA ALA A 7 -9.26 -1.23 -14.43
C ALA A 7 -9.70 -1.57 -15.86
N ALA A 8 -10.83 -2.25 -16.06
CA ALA A 8 -11.36 -2.52 -17.41
C ALA A 8 -11.69 -1.24 -18.20
N LYS A 9 -11.93 -0.12 -17.52
CA LYS A 9 -12.13 1.20 -18.13
C LYS A 9 -10.83 1.99 -18.35
N GLY A 10 -9.67 1.38 -18.14
CA GLY A 10 -8.36 1.99 -18.36
C GLY A 10 -7.77 2.72 -17.14
N GLY A 11 -8.40 2.61 -15.97
CA GLY A 11 -7.90 3.22 -14.74
C GLY A 11 -6.72 2.45 -14.13
N GLY A 12 -5.66 3.16 -13.75
CA GLY A 12 -4.64 2.64 -12.83
C GLY A 12 -5.14 2.69 -11.39
N ILE A 13 -4.89 1.66 -10.60
CA ILE A 13 -5.49 1.50 -9.27
C ILE A 13 -4.42 1.59 -8.18
N GLY A 14 -4.72 2.29 -7.09
CA GLY A 14 -4.00 2.20 -5.83
C GLY A 14 -4.94 1.72 -4.73
N SER A 15 -4.51 0.74 -3.93
CA SER A 15 -5.35 0.14 -2.88
C SER A 15 -4.61 0.00 -1.55
N TYR A 16 -5.32 0.26 -0.45
CA TYR A 16 -4.79 0.16 0.91
C TYR A 16 -5.12 -1.19 1.54
N TRP A 17 -4.11 -1.88 2.06
CA TRP A 17 -4.25 -3.23 2.62
C TRP A 17 -4.01 -3.31 4.13
N GLY A 18 -3.64 -2.21 4.79
CA GLY A 18 -3.31 -2.20 6.22
C GLY A 18 -4.49 -2.40 7.18
N ASN A 19 -5.71 -2.55 6.68
CA ASN A 19 -6.90 -2.90 7.50
C ASN A 19 -7.15 -4.41 7.58
N LEU A 20 -6.54 -5.21 6.70
CA LEU A 20 -6.77 -6.65 6.67
C LEU A 20 -5.89 -7.33 7.72
N ARG A 21 -6.45 -8.29 8.47
CA ARG A 21 -5.73 -8.99 9.54
C ARG A 21 -4.51 -9.75 9.02
N SER A 22 -3.44 -9.69 9.81
CA SER A 22 -2.19 -10.40 9.55
C SER A 22 -2.32 -11.89 9.79
N ILE A 23 -1.50 -12.68 9.07
CA ILE A 23 -1.38 -14.14 9.22
C ILE A 23 -1.38 -14.58 10.69
N GLY A 24 -2.16 -15.63 10.99
CA GLY A 24 -2.22 -16.24 12.31
C GLY A 24 -3.22 -15.62 13.29
N GLU A 25 -3.74 -14.42 13.00
CA GLU A 25 -4.82 -13.81 13.79
C GLU A 25 -6.12 -14.64 13.70
N THR A 26 -6.85 -14.75 14.82
CA THR A 26 -8.08 -15.55 14.91
C THR A 26 -9.20 -14.97 14.05
N VAL A 27 -9.88 -15.85 13.30
CA VAL A 27 -11.07 -15.55 12.48
C VAL A 27 -12.10 -16.64 12.73
N GLY A 28 -13.17 -16.32 13.49
CA GLY A 28 -14.34 -17.18 13.72
C GLY A 28 -14.04 -18.57 14.32
N GLY A 29 -14.58 -18.88 15.50
CA GLY A 29 -14.31 -20.17 16.15
C GLY A 29 -12.79 -20.44 16.27
N ASN A 30 -12.33 -21.54 15.67
CA ASN A 30 -10.92 -21.98 15.68
C ASN A 30 -10.11 -21.58 14.41
N GLY A 31 -10.66 -20.73 13.53
CA GLY A 31 -9.97 -20.33 12.29
C GLY A 31 -8.82 -19.34 12.54
N LYS A 32 -7.78 -19.40 11.71
CA LYS A 32 -6.70 -18.41 11.61
C LYS A 32 -6.65 -17.84 10.20
N THR A 33 -6.41 -16.53 10.06
CA THR A 33 -6.24 -15.91 8.74
C THR A 33 -4.92 -16.34 8.08
N SER A 34 -4.94 -16.44 6.75
CA SER A 34 -3.76 -16.72 5.92
C SER A 34 -2.90 -15.47 5.65
N GLY A 35 -3.33 -14.31 6.16
CA GLY A 35 -2.67 -13.02 5.96
C GLY A 35 -3.02 -12.35 4.63
N ILE A 36 -2.41 -11.20 4.36
CA ILE A 36 -2.71 -10.33 3.20
C ILE A 36 -2.13 -10.86 1.89
N ILE A 37 -0.98 -11.55 1.93
CA ILE A 37 -0.23 -11.93 0.73
C ILE A 37 -1.03 -12.85 -0.21
N PRO A 38 -1.76 -13.88 0.26
CA PRO A 38 -2.61 -14.68 -0.60
C PRO A 38 -3.73 -13.88 -1.29
N PHE A 39 -4.31 -12.88 -0.63
CA PHE A 39 -5.32 -12.02 -1.25
C PHE A 39 -4.71 -11.08 -2.29
N ILE A 40 -3.50 -10.57 -2.03
CA ILE A 40 -2.73 -9.80 -3.02
C ILE A 40 -2.40 -10.68 -4.23
N ARG A 41 -2.08 -11.96 -4.04
CA ARG A 41 -1.87 -12.92 -5.15
C ARG A 41 -3.11 -13.08 -6.03
N VAL A 42 -4.31 -13.10 -5.43
CA VAL A 42 -5.56 -13.11 -6.19
C VAL A 42 -5.70 -11.82 -7.00
N MET A 43 -5.39 -10.66 -6.41
CA MET A 43 -5.40 -9.38 -7.13
C MET A 43 -4.37 -9.32 -8.27
N ASP A 44 -3.20 -9.94 -8.09
CA ASP A 44 -2.17 -10.07 -9.14
C ASP A 44 -2.70 -10.84 -10.35
N SER A 45 -3.32 -12.00 -10.11
CA SER A 45 -3.96 -12.81 -11.15
C SER A 45 -5.13 -12.07 -11.82
N LEU A 46 -5.93 -11.32 -11.05
CA LEU A 46 -7.01 -10.49 -11.61
C LEU A 46 -6.47 -9.37 -12.50
N THR A 47 -5.36 -8.73 -12.11
CA THR A 47 -4.73 -7.66 -12.88
C THR A 47 -4.26 -8.16 -14.24
N LEU A 48 -3.73 -9.38 -14.31
CA LEU A 48 -3.38 -10.04 -15.57
C LEU A 48 -4.58 -10.37 -16.46
N ALA A 49 -5.73 -10.69 -15.86
CA ALA A 49 -6.95 -11.01 -16.61
C ALA A 49 -7.61 -9.78 -17.25
N ILE A 50 -7.26 -8.57 -16.79
CA ILE A 50 -7.86 -7.32 -17.26
C ILE A 50 -7.07 -6.74 -18.44
N SER A 51 -7.72 -6.62 -19.58
CA SER A 51 -7.22 -5.88 -20.75
C SER A 51 -7.85 -4.49 -20.80
N GLN A 52 -7.04 -3.43 -20.68
CA GLN A 52 -7.45 -2.04 -20.80
C GLN A 52 -7.61 -1.68 -22.29
N GLY A 53 -8.74 -2.08 -22.88
CA GLY A 53 -8.91 -2.04 -24.34
C GLY A 53 -7.89 -2.95 -25.05
N SER A 54 -7.73 -2.77 -26.37
CA SER A 54 -6.83 -3.58 -27.19
C SER A 54 -5.33 -3.27 -27.01
N LEU A 55 -4.95 -2.33 -26.13
CA LEU A 55 -3.61 -1.72 -26.14
C LEU A 55 -2.78 -1.90 -24.84
N ARG A 56 -3.38 -2.06 -23.65
CA ARG A 56 -2.60 -2.13 -22.39
C ARG A 56 -3.11 -3.19 -21.42
N ARG A 57 -2.19 -3.83 -20.70
CA ARG A 57 -2.49 -4.69 -19.55
C ARG A 57 -2.95 -3.83 -18.37
N GLY A 58 -3.85 -4.37 -17.54
CA GLY A 58 -4.16 -3.77 -16.24
C GLY A 58 -2.90 -3.58 -15.40
N SER A 59 -2.85 -2.50 -14.62
CA SER A 59 -1.80 -2.26 -13.64
C SER A 59 -2.39 -1.67 -12.37
N ALA A 60 -1.86 -2.12 -11.24
CA ALA A 60 -2.31 -1.68 -9.92
C ALA A 60 -1.15 -1.68 -8.92
N ALA A 61 -1.27 -0.80 -7.93
CA ALA A 61 -0.40 -0.71 -6.78
C ALA A 61 -1.15 -1.06 -5.50
N VAL A 62 -0.46 -1.77 -4.61
CA VAL A 62 -0.95 -2.08 -3.26
C VAL A 62 -0.08 -1.37 -2.22
N TYR A 63 -0.70 -0.87 -1.16
CA TYR A 63 -0.02 -0.10 -0.12
C TYR A 63 -0.22 -0.70 1.26
N LEU A 64 0.87 -0.74 2.04
CA LEU A 64 0.89 -1.28 3.39
C LEU A 64 1.66 -0.35 4.34
N PRO A 65 1.19 -0.14 5.58
CA PRO A 65 1.94 0.66 6.53
C PRO A 65 3.12 -0.13 7.13
N ILE A 66 4.18 0.59 7.49
CA ILE A 66 5.45 0.02 7.98
C ILE A 66 5.33 -0.76 9.30
N ASP A 67 4.25 -0.55 10.06
CA ASP A 67 3.92 -1.23 11.31
C ASP A 67 3.05 -2.48 11.09
N HIS A 68 2.72 -2.86 9.84
CA HIS A 68 1.95 -4.06 9.59
C HIS A 68 2.78 -5.34 9.86
N PRO A 69 2.23 -6.40 10.49
CA PRO A 69 3.03 -7.58 10.85
C PRO A 69 3.56 -8.39 9.65
N GLU A 70 2.93 -8.27 8.48
CA GLU A 70 3.39 -8.89 7.23
C GLU A 70 4.29 -7.97 6.37
N VAL A 71 4.74 -6.81 6.89
CA VAL A 71 5.49 -5.83 6.10
C VAL A 71 6.78 -6.39 5.49
N GLU A 72 7.49 -7.25 6.24
CA GLU A 72 8.75 -7.85 5.79
C GLU A 72 8.57 -8.73 4.56
N GLU A 73 7.51 -9.54 4.52
CA GLU A 73 7.22 -10.39 3.38
C GLU A 73 6.62 -9.59 2.21
N PHE A 74 5.80 -8.59 2.53
CA PHE A 74 5.23 -7.69 1.52
C PHE A 74 6.32 -6.97 0.71
N MET A 75 7.44 -6.59 1.35
CA MET A 75 8.59 -5.98 0.64
C MET A 75 9.26 -6.93 -0.37
N GLU A 76 9.05 -8.24 -0.28
CA GLU A 76 9.73 -9.26 -1.08
C GLU A 76 8.83 -9.91 -2.14
N MET A 77 7.55 -9.53 -2.21
CA MET A 77 6.59 -10.21 -3.07
C MET A 77 6.87 -10.03 -4.58
N ARG A 78 7.62 -8.98 -4.96
CA ARG A 78 8.08 -8.78 -6.34
C ARG A 78 9.43 -9.41 -6.66
N ARG A 79 10.13 -9.97 -5.67
CA ARG A 79 11.42 -10.64 -5.92
C ARG A 79 11.16 -11.95 -6.67
N PRO A 80 11.72 -12.14 -7.88
CA PRO A 80 11.39 -13.30 -8.73
C PRO A 80 11.99 -14.60 -8.20
N THR A 81 13.03 -14.53 -7.37
CA THR A 81 13.74 -15.67 -6.81
C THR A 81 13.60 -15.70 -5.28
N GLY A 82 13.66 -16.91 -4.72
CA GLY A 82 13.58 -17.16 -3.29
C GLY A 82 12.15 -17.11 -2.71
N GLY A 83 11.96 -17.77 -1.57
CA GLY A 83 10.66 -17.86 -0.89
C GLY A 83 9.66 -18.78 -1.59
N ASP A 84 8.39 -18.71 -1.16
CA ASP A 84 7.28 -19.47 -1.74
C ASP A 84 6.74 -18.76 -3.00
N PRO A 85 6.76 -19.40 -4.19
CA PRO A 85 6.20 -18.83 -5.42
C PRO A 85 4.71 -18.45 -5.31
N ASN A 86 3.95 -19.10 -4.43
CA ASN A 86 2.53 -18.79 -4.20
C ASN A 86 2.33 -17.49 -3.41
N ARG A 87 3.39 -16.98 -2.80
CA ARG A 87 3.41 -15.74 -2.01
C ARG A 87 4.11 -14.59 -2.76
N LYS A 88 4.29 -14.75 -4.08
CA LYS A 88 4.84 -13.72 -4.98
C LYS A 88 3.75 -13.07 -5.83
N ALA A 89 3.83 -11.76 -6.02
CA ALA A 89 2.92 -10.96 -6.84
C ALA A 89 3.73 -10.07 -7.77
N LEU A 90 4.24 -10.64 -8.87
CA LEU A 90 5.22 -10.00 -9.75
C LEU A 90 4.62 -8.92 -10.67
N ASN A 91 3.29 -8.94 -10.86
CA ASN A 91 2.54 -8.08 -11.78
C ASN A 91 1.85 -6.92 -11.07
N LEU A 92 1.93 -6.85 -9.74
CA LEU A 92 1.48 -5.72 -8.93
C LEU A 92 2.66 -4.86 -8.54
N HIS A 93 2.43 -3.55 -8.56
CA HIS A 93 3.32 -2.59 -7.92
C HIS A 93 3.02 -2.52 -6.42
N HIS A 94 3.96 -2.03 -5.64
CA HIS A 94 3.74 -1.91 -4.20
C HIS A 94 4.44 -0.73 -3.55
N GLY A 95 3.84 -0.23 -2.48
CA GLY A 95 4.35 0.89 -1.70
C GLY A 95 4.22 0.68 -0.21
N ILE A 96 5.17 1.26 0.53
CA ILE A 96 5.18 1.29 1.98
C ILE A 96 4.87 2.70 2.47
N LEU A 97 3.96 2.79 3.44
CA LEU A 97 3.61 4.03 4.12
C LEU A 97 4.49 4.18 5.37
N ILE A 98 5.37 5.17 5.34
CA ILE A 98 6.33 5.47 6.40
C ILE A 98 5.79 6.58 7.30
N SER A 99 5.78 6.34 8.61
CA SER A 99 5.50 7.37 9.61
C SER A 99 6.78 8.10 10.02
N ASP A 100 6.63 9.33 10.50
CA ASP A 100 7.71 10.09 11.10
C ASP A 100 8.22 9.37 12.37
N ALA A 101 7.32 8.69 13.10
CA ALA A 101 7.67 7.88 14.27
C ALA A 101 8.63 6.73 13.92
N PHE A 102 8.42 6.05 12.79
CA PHE A 102 9.33 5.01 12.32
C PHE A 102 10.69 5.60 11.96
N MET A 103 10.72 6.74 11.26
CA MET A 103 11.99 7.39 10.90
C MET A 103 12.79 7.83 12.13
N ARG A 104 12.12 8.35 13.17
CA ARG A 104 12.75 8.64 14.46
C ARG A 104 13.31 7.37 15.13
N ALA A 105 12.59 6.25 15.05
CA ALA A 105 13.09 4.97 15.56
C ALA A 105 14.32 4.46 14.77
N VAL A 106 14.34 4.63 13.44
CA VAL A 106 15.50 4.31 12.60
C VAL A 106 16.72 5.16 12.99
N GLU A 107 16.53 6.47 13.17
CA GLU A 107 17.60 7.38 13.59
C GLU A 107 18.19 6.96 14.94
N ALA A 108 17.32 6.66 15.92
CA ALA A 108 17.69 6.27 17.28
C ALA A 108 18.19 4.81 17.43
N ASP A 109 18.26 4.04 16.33
CA ASP A 109 18.55 2.60 16.37
C ASP A 109 17.62 1.80 17.30
N ALA A 110 16.35 2.21 17.38
CA ALA A 110 15.38 1.65 18.29
C ALA A 110 14.66 0.42 17.72
N GLU A 111 14.00 -0.30 18.61
CA GLU A 111 13.04 -1.35 18.26
C GLU A 111 11.72 -0.76 17.74
N TRP A 112 11.07 -1.49 16.84
CA TRP A 112 9.82 -1.13 16.19
C TRP A 112 8.79 -2.25 16.35
N ALA A 113 7.62 -1.89 16.89
CA ALA A 113 6.53 -2.84 17.08
C ALA A 113 5.69 -2.96 15.81
N LEU A 114 5.47 -4.20 15.38
CA LEU A 114 4.48 -4.54 14.36
C LEU A 114 3.14 -4.86 15.04
N LEU A 115 2.09 -4.16 14.62
CA LEU A 115 0.83 -4.07 15.34
C LEU A 115 -0.28 -4.79 14.58
N SER A 116 -1.10 -5.56 15.30
CA SER A 116 -2.31 -6.15 14.69
C SER A 116 -3.21 -5.04 14.13
N PRO A 117 -3.66 -5.13 12.87
CA PRO A 117 -4.67 -4.23 12.32
C PRO A 117 -6.00 -4.23 13.09
N LYS A 118 -6.30 -5.32 13.79
CA LYS A 118 -7.57 -5.54 14.50
C LYS A 118 -7.66 -4.76 15.81
N ASP A 119 -6.66 -4.90 16.67
CA ASP A 119 -6.70 -4.40 18.06
C ASP A 119 -5.44 -3.65 18.48
N LYS A 120 -4.49 -3.45 17.54
CA LYS A 120 -3.20 -2.77 17.77
C LYS A 120 -2.30 -3.48 18.79
N ALA A 121 -2.58 -4.73 19.15
CA ALA A 121 -1.68 -5.52 19.97
C ALA A 121 -0.35 -5.77 19.23
N VAL A 122 0.76 -5.67 19.95
CA VAL A 122 2.09 -5.98 19.42
C VAL A 122 2.15 -7.46 19.04
N GLN A 123 2.35 -7.75 17.76
CA GLN A 123 2.51 -9.12 17.24
C GLN A 123 3.97 -9.55 17.23
N LYS A 124 4.86 -8.62 16.89
CA LYS A 124 6.30 -8.83 16.77
C LYS A 124 7.02 -7.49 16.98
N THR A 125 8.23 -7.54 17.51
CA THR A 125 9.12 -6.38 17.59
C THR A 125 10.36 -6.66 16.73
N VAL A 126 10.83 -5.66 15.99
CA VAL A 126 11.99 -5.74 15.09
C VAL A 126 12.85 -4.49 15.19
N SER A 127 14.16 -4.60 14.92
CA SER A 127 15.02 -3.42 14.79
C SER A 127 14.54 -2.52 13.65
N ALA A 128 14.25 -1.24 13.96
CA ALA A 128 13.79 -0.26 12.97
C ALA A 128 14.83 -0.08 11.86
N ARG A 129 16.12 0.01 12.23
CA ARG A 129 17.23 0.16 11.29
C ARG A 129 17.35 -1.05 10.37
N SER A 130 17.25 -2.27 10.90
CA SER A 130 17.29 -3.49 10.10
C SER A 130 16.13 -3.55 9.11
N LEU A 131 14.91 -3.17 9.53
CA LEU A 131 13.74 -3.12 8.67
C LEU A 131 13.89 -2.07 7.55
N TRP A 132 14.45 -0.89 7.88
CA TRP A 132 14.73 0.16 6.91
C TRP A 132 15.78 -0.27 5.87
N ILE A 133 16.87 -0.91 6.31
CA ILE A 133 17.88 -1.46 5.41
C ILE A 133 17.24 -2.50 4.48
N ARG A 134 16.40 -3.40 4.99
CA ARG A 134 15.69 -4.40 4.17
C ARG A 134 14.82 -3.74 3.10
N LEU A 135 14.07 -2.70 3.46
CA LEU A 135 13.26 -1.92 2.52
C LEU A 135 14.12 -1.32 1.40
N LEU A 136 15.21 -0.63 1.76
CA LEU A 136 16.11 -0.01 0.80
C LEU A 136 16.79 -1.04 -0.11
N THR A 137 17.22 -2.18 0.44
CA THR A 137 17.80 -3.29 -0.34
C THR A 137 16.80 -3.81 -1.37
N SER A 138 15.54 -4.06 -0.98
CA SER A 138 14.51 -4.50 -1.95
C SER A 138 14.31 -3.48 -3.08
N ARG A 139 14.32 -2.19 -2.72
CA ARG A 139 14.19 -1.09 -3.68
C ARG A 139 15.39 -0.95 -4.62
N ILE A 140 16.60 -1.22 -4.15
CA ILE A 140 17.80 -1.27 -5.00
C ILE A 140 17.68 -2.41 -6.02
N GLU A 141 17.18 -3.57 -5.60
CA GLU A 141 17.11 -4.75 -6.46
C GLU A 141 15.96 -4.72 -7.47
N THR A 142 14.81 -4.18 -7.09
CA THR A 142 13.58 -4.28 -7.90
C THR A 142 12.99 -2.94 -8.32
N GLY A 143 13.55 -1.83 -7.84
CA GLY A 143 12.99 -0.47 -8.01
C GLY A 143 11.84 -0.15 -7.04
N GLU A 144 11.37 -1.15 -6.28
CA GLU A 144 10.22 -1.08 -5.38
C GLU A 144 10.51 -1.75 -4.03
N PRO A 145 9.81 -1.39 -2.95
CA PRO A 145 8.56 -0.63 -2.91
C PRO A 145 8.69 0.88 -3.15
N TYR A 146 7.58 1.52 -3.55
CA TYR A 146 7.39 2.97 -3.40
C TYR A 146 7.45 3.35 -1.93
N ILE A 147 7.86 4.59 -1.63
CA ILE A 147 7.92 5.12 -0.26
C ILE A 147 7.04 6.34 -0.20
N ILE A 148 6.05 6.32 0.70
CA ILE A 148 5.15 7.44 0.95
C ILE A 148 5.26 7.84 2.42
N TYR A 149 5.66 9.08 2.71
CA TYR A 149 5.65 9.62 4.07
C TYR A 149 4.23 10.02 4.47
N LYS A 150 3.50 9.09 5.11
CA LYS A 150 2.05 9.27 5.35
C LYS A 150 1.74 10.45 6.28
N ASP A 151 2.62 10.75 7.23
CA ASP A 151 2.41 11.84 8.18
C ASP A 151 2.61 13.18 7.48
N THR A 152 3.64 13.31 6.64
CA THR A 152 3.85 14.49 5.79
C THR A 152 2.64 14.73 4.87
N VAL A 153 2.15 13.69 4.19
CA VAL A 153 0.96 13.78 3.32
C VAL A 153 -0.27 14.25 4.11
N ASN A 154 -0.55 13.66 5.28
CA ASN A 154 -1.71 14.03 6.07
C ASN A 154 -1.57 15.40 6.76
N ASN A 155 -0.36 15.85 7.06
CA ASN A 155 -0.10 17.18 7.59
C ASN A 155 -0.30 18.27 6.51
N ALA A 156 0.08 17.98 5.27
CA ALA A 156 -0.07 18.87 4.13
C ALA A 156 -1.49 18.87 3.53
N ARG A 157 -2.39 17.95 3.95
CA ARG A 157 -3.74 17.86 3.39
C ARG A 157 -4.54 19.16 3.63
N PRO A 158 -5.45 19.53 2.71
CA PRO A 158 -6.26 20.75 2.84
C PRO A 158 -7.01 20.83 4.17
N GLU A 159 -7.19 22.05 4.68
CA GLU A 159 -7.82 22.28 6.00
C GLU A 159 -9.25 21.73 6.07
N HIS A 160 -10.04 21.90 5.01
CA HIS A 160 -11.39 21.35 4.98
C HIS A 160 -11.42 19.81 5.03
N HIS A 161 -10.40 19.11 4.52
CA HIS A 161 -10.27 17.66 4.69
C HIS A 161 -9.91 17.29 6.13
N LYS A 162 -9.06 18.09 6.80
CA LYS A 162 -8.74 17.90 8.23
C LYS A 162 -9.99 18.04 9.09
N LEU A 163 -10.77 19.11 8.89
CA LEU A 163 -12.01 19.39 9.62
C LEU A 163 -13.08 18.32 9.38
N ALA A 164 -13.13 17.74 8.19
CA ALA A 164 -14.04 16.64 7.86
C ALA A 164 -13.55 15.26 8.33
N GLY A 165 -12.40 15.17 9.01
CA GLY A 165 -11.84 13.90 9.48
C GLY A 165 -11.37 12.95 8.36
N LEU A 166 -11.12 13.47 7.15
CA LEU A 166 -10.78 12.66 5.98
C LEU A 166 -9.27 12.37 5.91
N GLU A 167 -8.89 11.12 6.13
CA GLU A 167 -7.49 10.66 6.13
C GLU A 167 -7.04 10.09 4.78
N VAL A 168 -5.81 10.41 4.38
CA VAL A 168 -5.14 9.77 3.24
C VAL A 168 -4.38 8.54 3.73
N LYS A 169 -4.79 7.35 3.27
CA LYS A 169 -4.21 6.06 3.67
C LYS A 169 -3.37 5.41 2.57
N THR A 170 -3.36 5.93 1.36
CA THR A 170 -2.72 5.31 0.19
C THR A 170 -2.33 6.37 -0.83
N SER A 171 -1.57 5.96 -1.84
CA SER A 171 -1.44 6.69 -3.10
C SER A 171 -2.08 5.88 -4.25
N ASN A 172 -2.06 6.43 -5.46
CA ASN A 172 -2.42 5.74 -6.71
C ASN A 172 -1.27 4.87 -7.27
N LEU A 173 -1.40 4.39 -8.51
CA LEU A 173 -0.42 3.54 -9.19
C LEU A 173 0.99 4.15 -9.28
N CYS A 174 1.11 5.46 -9.50
CA CYS A 174 2.38 6.12 -9.79
C CYS A 174 2.91 6.97 -8.61
N ALA A 175 2.32 6.82 -7.42
CA ALA A 175 2.75 7.48 -6.17
C ALA A 175 2.60 9.03 -6.11
N GLU A 176 1.90 9.65 -7.06
CA GLU A 176 1.72 11.11 -7.16
C GLU A 176 0.39 11.62 -6.57
N ILE A 177 -0.64 10.77 -6.51
CA ILE A 177 -1.98 11.16 -6.05
C ILE A 177 -2.28 10.65 -4.64
N THR A 178 -2.48 11.59 -3.71
CA THR A 178 -2.70 11.34 -2.29
C THR A 178 -4.06 11.86 -1.82
N LEU A 179 -5.13 11.20 -2.25
CA LEU A 179 -6.51 11.58 -1.93
C LEU A 179 -7.12 10.69 -0.82
N PRO A 180 -8.01 11.23 0.03
CA PRO A 180 -8.71 10.43 1.03
C PRO A 180 -9.61 9.35 0.40
N THR A 181 -9.66 8.17 1.02
CA THR A 181 -10.48 7.03 0.57
C THR A 181 -11.13 6.28 1.74
N GLY A 182 -12.20 5.55 1.44
CA GLY A 182 -13.03 4.82 2.40
C GLY A 182 -14.20 5.65 2.91
N LYS A 183 -14.70 5.31 4.10
CA LYS A 183 -15.86 5.95 4.71
C LYS A 183 -15.64 7.45 4.97
N ASP A 184 -16.54 8.28 4.44
CA ASP A 184 -16.54 9.73 4.63
C ASP A 184 -17.27 10.18 5.90
N HIS A 185 -17.30 11.49 6.14
CA HIS A 185 -17.99 12.13 7.27
C HIS A 185 -19.52 11.95 7.28
N LEU A 186 -20.12 11.51 6.17
CA LEU A 186 -21.54 11.18 6.03
C LEU A 186 -21.79 9.67 6.16
N GLY A 187 -20.73 8.89 6.39
CA GLY A 187 -20.78 7.45 6.49
C GLY A 187 -20.87 6.70 5.16
N GLN A 188 -20.60 7.36 4.04
CA GLN A 188 -20.60 6.78 2.69
C GLN A 188 -19.20 6.31 2.29
N GLU A 189 -19.10 5.15 1.64
CA GLU A 189 -17.83 4.68 1.08
C GLU A 189 -17.42 5.50 -0.14
N ARG A 190 -16.17 5.96 -0.17
CA ARG A 190 -15.63 6.75 -1.28
C ARG A 190 -14.39 6.13 -1.88
N THR A 191 -14.40 6.07 -3.21
CA THR A 191 -13.24 5.83 -4.05
C THR A 191 -12.79 7.14 -4.68
N ALA A 192 -11.52 7.50 -4.48
CA ALA A 192 -10.96 8.70 -5.07
C ALA A 192 -10.64 8.48 -6.56
N VAL A 193 -10.95 9.48 -7.38
CA VAL A 193 -10.64 9.51 -8.82
C VAL A 193 -9.82 10.76 -9.12
N CYS A 194 -8.87 10.65 -10.04
CA CYS A 194 -8.07 11.77 -10.50
C CYS A 194 -8.16 11.91 -12.02
N CYS A 195 -8.37 13.13 -12.50
CA CYS A 195 -8.28 13.49 -13.91
C CYS A 195 -6.98 14.28 -14.11
N LEU A 196 -6.12 13.80 -14.99
CA LEU A 196 -4.77 14.32 -15.17
C LEU A 196 -4.65 15.13 -16.47
N SER A 197 -3.85 16.18 -16.41
CA SER A 197 -3.30 16.90 -17.56
C SER A 197 -1.92 17.44 -17.18
N SER A 198 -1.10 17.80 -18.16
CA SER A 198 0.21 18.40 -17.92
C SER A 198 0.39 19.65 -18.79
N LEU A 199 1.08 20.66 -18.25
CA LEU A 199 1.47 21.85 -19.00
C LEU A 199 2.86 21.63 -19.60
N ASN A 200 3.03 21.95 -20.89
CA ASN A 200 4.35 21.99 -21.50
C ASN A 200 5.04 23.31 -21.11
N LEU A 201 5.95 23.28 -20.14
CA LEU A 201 6.63 24.49 -19.66
C LEU A 201 7.54 25.13 -20.72
N GLU A 202 8.01 24.37 -21.73
CA GLU A 202 8.84 24.91 -22.83
C GLU A 202 8.09 25.96 -23.67
N THR A 203 6.75 25.93 -23.71
CA THR A 203 5.96 26.88 -24.50
C THR A 203 5.67 28.18 -23.75
N TYR A 204 6.16 28.35 -22.52
CA TYR A 204 5.94 29.53 -21.69
C TYR A 204 7.29 30.15 -21.31
N ASN A 205 7.51 31.41 -21.71
CA ASN A 205 8.67 32.23 -21.34
C ASN A 205 8.44 32.99 -20.04
#